data_AF-A1K6N1-F1
#
_entry.id   AF-A1K6N1-F1
#
_cell.length_a   1.000
_cell.length_b   1.000
_cell.length_c   1.000
_cell.angle_alpha   90.00
_cell.angle_beta   90.00
_cell.angle_gamma   90.00
#
_symmetry.space_group_name_H-M   'P 1'
#
loop_
_entity.id
_entity.type
_entity.pdbx_description
1 polymer ?
#
loop_
_entity_poly.entity_id
_entity_poly.type
_entity_poly.pdbx_seq_one_letter_code
_entity_poly.pdbx_strand_id
1 'polypeptide(L)'
;MDGVECIALLLGYCETGAPMPIEARRFMANAIRRTVDTGDAIDVSLGLSARGQRSLQTMVAMQRRNEWLVRAVEAVAAEGVDEWERCKRLAPLLAAFADGHEWRQTRYQIRPPPDWPLWKQHCWWAMATDTQMPTSPAQLRDIVRRNTPYSSHGRQVKMLASRLQMPACEPPKSLAKSPM
;
A
#
# COMPACT_ATOMS: atom_id res chain seq x y z
N MET A 1 -19.62 17.80 -8.41
CA MET A 1 -18.71 16.71 -8.76
C MET A 1 -17.39 16.95 -8.09
N ASP A 2 -16.98 16.02 -7.23
CA ASP A 2 -15.67 16.03 -6.60
C ASP A 2 -14.70 15.07 -7.30
N GLY A 3 -13.42 15.12 -6.92
CA GLY A 3 -12.40 14.26 -7.54
C GLY A 3 -12.63 12.77 -7.32
N VAL A 4 -13.24 12.37 -6.19
CA VAL A 4 -13.48 10.96 -5.86
C VAL A 4 -14.56 10.40 -6.77
N GLU A 5 -15.64 11.15 -6.95
CA GLU A 5 -16.72 10.83 -7.88
C GLU A 5 -16.22 10.77 -9.33
N CYS A 6 -15.36 11.70 -9.73
CA CYS A 6 -14.76 11.71 -11.07
C CYS A 6 -13.86 10.48 -11.32
N ILE A 7 -13.03 10.09 -10.36
CA ILE A 7 -12.22 8.87 -10.46
C ILE A 7 -13.10 7.61 -10.50
N ALA A 8 -14.16 7.54 -9.70
CA ALA A 8 -15.05 6.39 -9.73
C ALA A 8 -15.72 6.20 -11.10
N LEU A 9 -16.14 7.30 -11.74
CA LEU A 9 -16.69 7.29 -13.10
C LEU A 9 -15.63 6.91 -14.16
N LEU A 10 -14.39 7.38 -14.00
CA LEU A 10 -13.28 6.99 -14.88
C LEU A 10 -12.98 5.48 -14.77
N LEU A 11 -12.94 4.94 -13.55
CA LEU A 11 -12.73 3.52 -13.32
C LEU A 11 -13.86 2.69 -13.94
N GLY A 12 -15.11 3.10 -13.73
CA GLY A 12 -16.26 2.46 -14.37
C GLY A 12 -16.17 2.46 -15.90
N TYR A 13 -15.73 3.56 -16.51
CA TYR A 13 -15.45 3.63 -17.95
C TYR A 13 -14.35 2.63 -18.36
N CYS A 14 -13.25 2.55 -17.63
CA CYS A 14 -12.15 1.62 -17.92
C CYS A 14 -12.56 0.15 -17.80
N GLU A 15 -13.43 -0.18 -16.85
CA GLU A 15 -13.86 -1.56 -16.59
C GLU A 15 -14.95 -2.04 -17.56
N THR A 16 -15.89 -1.15 -17.91
CA THR A 16 -17.12 -1.53 -18.64
C THR A 16 -17.18 -0.99 -20.07
N GLY A 17 -16.31 -0.04 -20.41
CA GLY A 17 -16.39 0.73 -21.66
C GLY A 17 -17.58 1.69 -21.74
N ALA A 18 -18.40 1.77 -20.68
CA ALA A 18 -19.57 2.63 -20.66
C ALA A 18 -19.15 4.10 -20.66
N PRO A 19 -19.67 4.94 -21.59
CA PRO A 19 -19.19 6.30 -21.78
C PRO A 19 -19.37 7.14 -20.51
N MET A 20 -18.32 7.87 -20.18
CA MET A 20 -18.31 8.77 -19.03
C MET A 20 -19.24 9.98 -19.25
N PRO A 21 -19.99 10.44 -18.24
CA PRO A 21 -20.80 11.66 -18.33
C PRO A 21 -20.01 12.88 -18.83
N ILE A 22 -20.67 13.79 -19.56
CA ILE A 22 -20.02 14.99 -20.14
C ILE A 22 -19.39 15.85 -19.05
N GLU A 23 -20.06 15.97 -17.91
CA GLU A 23 -19.65 16.73 -16.74
C GLU A 23 -18.34 16.18 -16.17
N ALA A 24 -18.22 14.86 -16.07
CA ALA A 24 -17.01 14.19 -15.61
C ALA A 24 -15.85 14.33 -16.58
N ARG A 25 -16.11 14.22 -17.89
CA ARG A 25 -15.09 14.48 -18.92
C ARG A 25 -14.58 15.91 -18.87
N ARG A 26 -15.47 16.90 -18.74
CA ARG A 26 -15.10 18.32 -18.60
C ARG A 26 -14.32 18.57 -17.31
N PHE A 27 -14.74 17.97 -16.21
CA PHE A 27 -14.04 18.08 -14.93
C PHE A 27 -12.61 17.52 -15.05
N MET A 28 -12.45 16.32 -15.61
CA MET A 28 -11.14 15.69 -15.79
C MET A 28 -10.24 16.47 -16.74
N ALA A 29 -10.76 16.95 -17.88
CA ALA A 29 -10.01 17.79 -18.80
C ALA A 29 -9.53 19.09 -18.13
N ASN A 30 -10.37 19.72 -17.30
CA ASN A 30 -10.00 20.90 -16.54
C ASN A 30 -8.92 20.59 -15.48
N ALA A 31 -9.00 19.45 -14.80
CA ALA A 31 -7.98 19.03 -13.84
C ALA A 31 -6.63 18.76 -14.53
N ILE A 32 -6.64 18.09 -15.69
CA ILE A 32 -5.42 17.88 -16.49
C ILE A 32 -4.82 19.22 -16.92
N ARG A 33 -5.64 20.13 -17.45
CA ARG A 33 -5.17 21.47 -17.85
C ARG A 33 -4.55 22.22 -16.68
N ARG A 34 -5.20 22.24 -15.50
CA ARG A 34 -4.64 22.87 -14.29
C ARG A 34 -3.30 22.26 -13.88
N THR A 35 -3.18 20.93 -13.93
CA THR A 35 -1.93 20.20 -13.65
C THR A 35 -0.80 20.68 -14.58
N VAL A 36 -1.09 20.84 -15.87
CA VAL A 36 -0.13 21.35 -16.86
C VAL A 36 0.21 22.82 -16.61
N ASP A 37 -0.78 23.65 -16.32
CA ASP A 37 -0.61 25.11 -16.15
C ASP A 37 0.14 25.45 -14.85
N THR A 38 -0.12 24.74 -13.75
CA THR A 38 0.48 25.03 -12.43
C THR A 38 1.68 24.17 -12.09
N GLY A 39 1.89 23.06 -12.81
CA GLY A 39 2.91 22.05 -12.49
C GLY A 39 2.63 21.26 -11.22
N ASP A 40 1.46 21.43 -10.59
CA ASP A 40 1.07 20.65 -9.41
C ASP A 40 0.66 19.23 -9.82
N ALA A 41 0.73 18.29 -8.88
CA ALA A 41 0.32 16.90 -9.13
C ALA A 41 -1.20 16.80 -9.41
N ILE A 42 -1.59 15.84 -10.26
CA ILE A 42 -2.97 15.73 -10.77
C ILE A 42 -4.02 15.51 -9.68
N ASP A 43 -3.62 14.88 -8.58
CA ASP A 43 -4.43 14.69 -7.39
C ASP A 43 -4.76 16.01 -6.66
N VAL A 44 -3.88 17.01 -6.72
CA VAL A 44 -4.19 18.37 -6.25
C VAL A 44 -5.24 19.01 -7.16
N SER A 45 -5.07 18.89 -8.48
CA SER A 45 -5.99 19.44 -9.47
C SER A 45 -7.37 18.76 -9.46
N LEU A 46 -7.43 17.49 -9.07
CA LEU A 46 -8.68 16.76 -8.84
C LEU A 46 -9.30 17.04 -7.45
N GLY A 47 -8.62 17.79 -6.58
CA GLY A 47 -9.08 18.06 -5.22
C GLY A 47 -9.03 16.84 -4.29
N LEU A 48 -8.19 15.85 -4.63
CA LEU A 48 -7.97 14.63 -3.85
C LEU A 48 -6.90 14.82 -2.77
N SER A 49 -6.04 15.83 -2.95
CA SER A 49 -5.03 16.26 -1.98
C SER A 49 -4.93 17.79 -1.98
N ALA A 50 -4.49 18.36 -0.85
CA ALA A 50 -4.15 19.78 -0.81
C ALA A 50 -2.72 19.98 -1.33
N ARG A 51 -2.43 21.18 -1.85
CA ARG A 51 -1.07 21.53 -2.30
C ARG A 51 -0.08 21.38 -1.13
N GLY A 52 1.02 20.67 -1.39
CA GLY A 52 2.02 20.36 -0.35
C GLY A 52 1.66 19.19 0.57
N GLN A 53 0.48 18.57 0.41
CA GLN A 53 0.16 17.29 1.04
C GLN A 53 0.65 16.12 0.18
N ARG A 54 0.83 14.96 0.81
CA ARG A 54 1.21 13.74 0.09
C ARG A 54 0.13 13.37 -0.91
N SER A 55 0.55 12.90 -2.07
CA SER A 55 -0.41 12.51 -3.09
C SER A 55 -1.24 11.29 -2.69
N LEU A 56 -2.44 11.17 -3.25
CA LEU A 56 -3.30 10.00 -3.01
C LEU A 56 -2.55 8.69 -3.32
N GLN A 57 -1.77 8.67 -4.41
CA GLN A 57 -0.91 7.55 -4.77
C GLN A 57 0.10 7.23 -3.66
N THR A 58 0.76 8.26 -3.11
CA THR A 58 1.68 8.11 -1.99
C THR A 58 0.97 7.57 -0.75
N MET A 59 -0.24 8.08 -0.45
CA MET A 59 -1.04 7.61 0.69
C MET A 59 -1.42 6.14 0.56
N VAL A 60 -1.87 5.71 -0.63
CA VAL A 60 -2.22 4.31 -0.92
C VAL A 60 -0.99 3.41 -0.86
N ALA A 61 0.14 3.84 -1.44
CA ALA A 61 1.40 3.10 -1.39
C ALA A 61 1.89 2.95 0.06
N MET A 62 1.85 4.02 0.86
CA MET A 62 2.17 3.97 2.28
C MET A 62 1.24 3.05 3.06
N GLN A 63 -0.07 3.03 2.74
CA GLN A 63 -1.02 2.14 3.40
C GLN A 63 -0.72 0.67 3.07
N ARG A 64 -0.49 0.34 1.79
CA ARG A 64 -0.10 -1.02 1.37
C ARG A 64 1.20 -1.44 2.04
N ARG A 65 2.22 -0.56 2.08
CA ARG A 65 3.46 -0.80 2.82
C ARG A 65 3.16 -1.16 4.28
N ASN A 66 2.35 -0.35 4.94
CA ASN A 66 2.03 -0.53 6.35
C ASN A 66 1.33 -1.87 6.62
N GLU A 67 0.40 -2.28 5.76
CA GLU A 67 -0.29 -3.57 5.88
C GLU A 67 0.69 -4.75 5.80
N TRP A 68 1.64 -4.69 4.87
CA TRP A 68 2.69 -5.70 4.77
C TRP A 68 3.64 -5.68 5.96
N LEU A 69 3.99 -4.50 6.48
CA LEU A 69 4.81 -4.38 7.68
C LEU A 69 4.13 -4.94 8.92
N VAL A 70 2.81 -4.75 9.08
CA VAL A 70 2.04 -5.37 10.17
C VAL A 70 2.13 -6.90 10.08
N ARG A 71 1.92 -7.48 8.89
CA ARG A 71 2.06 -8.92 8.68
C ARG A 71 3.49 -9.41 8.94
N ALA A 72 4.50 -8.62 8.59
CA ALA A 72 5.89 -8.94 8.88
C ALA A 72 6.18 -8.96 10.38
N VAL A 73 5.63 -8.00 11.15
CA VAL A 73 5.74 -7.96 12.62
C VAL A 73 5.06 -9.17 13.25
N GLU A 74 3.90 -9.58 12.74
CA GLU A 74 3.21 -10.78 13.22
C GLU A 74 3.99 -12.07 12.91
N ALA A 75 4.69 -12.12 11.77
CA ALA A 75 5.43 -13.30 11.32
C ALA A 75 6.85 -13.47 11.91
N VAL A 76 7.39 -12.48 12.63
CA VAL A 76 8.79 -12.50 13.09
C VAL A 76 9.02 -13.34 14.35
N ALA A 77 7.97 -13.63 15.12
CA ALA A 77 8.10 -14.36 16.38
C ALA A 77 6.89 -15.28 16.63
N ALA A 78 7.10 -16.28 17.50
CA ALA A 78 6.05 -17.19 17.93
C ALA A 78 4.92 -16.47 18.70
N GLU A 79 3.79 -17.16 18.86
CA GLU A 79 2.67 -16.71 19.68
C GLU A 79 3.11 -16.44 21.13
N GLY A 80 2.50 -15.45 21.78
CA GLY A 80 2.81 -15.07 23.16
C GLY A 80 3.90 -14.00 23.35
N VAL A 81 4.61 -13.60 22.28
CA VAL A 81 5.53 -12.44 22.33
C VAL A 81 4.76 -11.13 22.16
N ASP A 82 5.04 -10.14 23.01
CA ASP A 82 4.40 -8.83 22.92
C ASP A 82 4.73 -8.07 21.62
N GLU A 83 3.88 -7.11 21.25
CA GLU A 83 4.03 -6.30 20.03
C GLU A 83 5.37 -5.55 19.98
N TRP A 84 5.82 -5.03 21.12
CA TRP A 84 7.02 -4.19 21.19
C TRP A 84 8.28 -5.01 20.92
N GLU A 85 8.35 -6.19 21.48
CA GLU A 85 9.42 -7.16 21.30
C GLU A 85 9.45 -7.70 19.88
N ARG A 86 8.28 -7.94 19.26
CA ARG A 86 8.21 -8.24 17.81
C ARG A 86 8.80 -7.10 16.97
N CYS A 87 8.46 -5.85 17.27
CA CYS A 87 9.01 -4.68 16.57
C CYS A 87 10.53 -4.56 16.75
N LYS A 88 11.04 -4.81 17.96
CA LYS A 88 12.50 -4.81 18.23
C LYS A 88 13.24 -5.89 17.45
N ARG A 89 12.64 -7.08 17.30
CA ARG A 89 13.24 -8.18 16.53
C ARG A 89 13.20 -7.92 15.03
N LEU A 90 12.11 -7.36 14.51
CA LEU A 90 11.97 -7.09 13.08
C LEU A 90 12.86 -5.95 12.60
N ALA A 91 13.00 -4.86 13.37
CA ALA A 91 13.73 -3.67 12.93
C ALA A 91 15.17 -3.95 12.40
N PRO A 92 16.05 -4.67 13.12
CA PRO A 92 17.40 -4.96 12.61
C PRO A 92 17.37 -5.91 11.41
N LEU A 93 16.43 -6.86 11.36
CA LEU A 93 16.25 -7.77 10.21
C LEU A 93 15.83 -7.01 8.96
N LEU A 94 14.92 -6.05 9.11
CA LEU A 94 14.45 -5.19 8.04
C LEU A 94 15.56 -4.29 7.51
N ALA A 95 16.36 -3.69 8.39
CA ALA A 95 17.51 -2.89 8.00
C ALA A 95 18.55 -3.73 7.24
N ALA A 96 18.92 -4.90 7.78
CA ALA A 96 19.85 -5.81 7.13
C ALA A 96 19.36 -6.29 5.76
N PHE A 97 18.07 -6.57 5.62
CA PHE A 97 17.47 -6.96 4.35
C PHE A 97 17.49 -5.80 3.33
N ALA A 98 17.13 -4.59 3.77
CA ALA A 98 17.05 -3.42 2.89
C ALA A 98 18.41 -2.99 2.34
N ASP A 99 19.45 -3.02 3.18
CA ASP A 99 20.81 -2.66 2.80
C ASP A 99 21.56 -3.81 2.10
N GLY A 100 21.05 -5.04 2.28
CA GLY A 100 21.66 -6.29 1.85
C GLY A 100 21.67 -6.51 0.34
N HIS A 101 22.53 -7.44 -0.08
CA HIS A 101 22.65 -7.88 -1.47
C HIS A 101 21.36 -8.55 -1.98
N GLU A 102 20.66 -9.26 -1.09
CA GLU A 102 19.45 -10.01 -1.42
C GLU A 102 18.35 -9.12 -1.98
N TRP A 103 18.10 -7.95 -1.38
CA TRP A 103 17.13 -6.99 -1.90
C TRP A 103 17.51 -6.51 -3.31
N ARG A 104 18.79 -6.15 -3.51
CA ARG A 104 19.27 -5.64 -4.81
C ARG A 104 19.07 -6.64 -5.95
N GLN A 105 19.23 -7.93 -5.66
CA GLN A 105 19.03 -9.00 -6.64
C GLN A 105 17.56 -9.34 -6.89
N THR A 106 16.69 -9.16 -5.88
CA THR A 106 15.30 -9.62 -5.93
C THR A 106 14.29 -8.51 -6.19
N ARG A 107 14.67 -7.23 -6.15
CA ARG A 107 13.74 -6.09 -6.33
C ARG A 107 13.02 -6.04 -7.68
N TYR A 108 13.57 -6.69 -8.70
CA TYR A 108 12.99 -6.74 -10.04
C TYR A 108 12.17 -8.01 -10.29
N GLN A 109 12.12 -8.92 -9.33
CA GLN A 109 11.29 -10.12 -9.44
C GLN A 109 9.82 -9.75 -9.26
N ILE A 110 8.92 -10.54 -9.84
CA ILE A 110 7.47 -10.30 -9.73
C ILE A 110 6.97 -10.65 -8.31
N ARG A 111 7.65 -11.58 -7.64
CA ARG A 111 7.28 -12.12 -6.32
C ARG A 111 8.53 -12.44 -5.51
N PRO A 112 8.44 -12.44 -4.17
CA PRO A 112 9.55 -12.90 -3.34
C PRO A 112 9.78 -14.41 -3.53
N PRO A 113 11.03 -14.88 -3.32
CA PRO A 113 11.32 -16.32 -3.30
C PRO A 113 10.46 -17.07 -2.26
N PRO A 114 9.86 -18.21 -2.62
CA PRO A 114 8.90 -18.93 -1.76
C PRO A 114 9.55 -19.65 -0.58
N ASP A 115 10.85 -19.90 -0.64
CA ASP A 115 11.69 -20.52 0.39
C ASP A 115 12.05 -19.55 1.53
N TRP A 116 11.83 -18.25 1.36
CA TRP A 116 12.12 -17.25 2.37
C TRP A 116 11.18 -17.35 3.57
N PRO A 117 11.65 -17.00 4.79
CA PRO A 117 10.77 -16.89 5.94
C PRO A 117 9.68 -15.83 5.71
N LEU A 118 8.48 -16.06 6.26
CA LEU A 118 7.29 -15.22 6.01
C LEU A 118 7.52 -13.74 6.31
N TRP A 119 8.23 -13.41 7.41
CA TRP A 119 8.55 -12.02 7.73
C TRP A 119 9.29 -11.33 6.58
N LYS A 120 10.20 -12.04 5.91
CA LYS A 120 11.03 -11.53 4.81
C LYS A 120 10.23 -11.40 3.52
N GLN A 121 9.35 -12.37 3.24
CA GLN A 121 8.41 -12.26 2.11
C GLN A 121 7.50 -11.03 2.26
N HIS A 122 6.98 -10.78 3.47
CA HIS A 122 6.18 -9.59 3.74
C HIS A 122 6.99 -8.30 3.66
N CYS A 123 8.22 -8.28 4.17
CA CYS A 123 9.14 -7.15 4.00
C CYS A 123 9.43 -6.85 2.52
N TRP A 124 9.58 -7.87 1.67
CA TRP A 124 9.75 -7.69 0.23
C TRP A 124 8.56 -6.95 -0.39
N TRP A 125 7.33 -7.36 -0.08
CA TRP A 125 6.13 -6.67 -0.55
C TRP A 125 6.02 -5.24 -0.02
N ALA A 126 6.46 -4.99 1.21
CA ALA A 126 6.52 -3.64 1.78
C ALA A 126 7.57 -2.78 1.06
N MET A 127 8.72 -3.33 0.69
CA MET A 127 9.76 -2.59 -0.04
C MET A 127 9.39 -2.33 -1.51
N ALA A 128 8.65 -3.25 -2.13
CA ALA A 128 8.18 -3.12 -3.50
C ALA A 128 7.21 -1.94 -3.72
N THR A 129 6.66 -1.33 -2.65
CA THR A 129 5.84 -0.12 -2.77
C THR A 129 6.65 1.17 -2.96
N ASP A 130 7.98 1.08 -3.00
CA ASP A 130 8.94 2.18 -3.22
C ASP A 130 8.74 3.37 -2.26
N THR A 131 8.27 3.07 -1.05
CA THR A 131 8.06 4.04 0.01
C THR A 131 9.11 3.85 1.10
N GLN A 132 9.62 4.95 1.66
CA GLN A 132 10.66 4.92 2.70
C GLN A 132 10.36 3.91 3.81
N MET A 133 11.31 3.04 4.12
CA MET A 133 11.15 2.02 5.15
C MET A 133 11.37 2.60 6.55
N PRO A 134 10.64 2.12 7.58
CA PRO A 134 10.90 2.51 8.95
C PRO A 134 12.26 1.98 9.38
N THR A 135 13.05 2.83 10.02
CA THR A 135 14.44 2.54 10.44
C THR A 135 14.55 2.19 11.92
N SER A 136 13.47 2.35 12.70
CA SER A 136 13.49 2.09 14.14
C SER A 136 12.32 1.23 14.62
N PRO A 137 12.50 0.48 15.73
CA PRO A 137 11.42 -0.27 16.36
C PRO A 137 10.22 0.62 16.74
N ALA A 138 10.48 1.87 17.15
CA ALA A 138 9.44 2.82 17.51
C ALA A 138 8.55 3.18 16.31
N GLN A 139 9.14 3.40 15.14
CA GLN A 139 8.39 3.67 13.92
C GLN A 139 7.55 2.46 13.48
N LEU A 140 8.08 1.24 13.62
CA LEU A 140 7.30 0.02 13.36
C LEU A 140 6.10 -0.10 14.30
N ARG A 141 6.30 0.15 15.59
CA ARG A 141 5.22 0.13 16.58
C ARG A 141 4.14 1.16 16.27
N ASP A 142 4.54 2.37 15.87
CA ASP A 142 3.60 3.41 15.47
C ASP A 142 2.77 3.00 14.24
N ILE A 143 3.40 2.34 13.27
CA ILE A 143 2.70 1.77 12.11
C ILE A 143 1.67 0.73 12.56
N VAL A 144 2.07 -0.21 13.42
CA VAL A 144 1.16 -1.26 13.91
C VAL A 144 -0.04 -0.65 14.63
N ARG A 145 0.19 0.29 15.55
CA ARG A 145 -0.86 0.99 16.31
C ARG A 145 -1.82 1.80 15.44
N ARG A 146 -1.31 2.44 14.38
CA ARG A 146 -2.15 3.21 13.44
C ARG A 146 -2.93 2.33 12.48
N ASN A 147 -2.48 1.10 12.24
CA ASN A 147 -3.14 0.15 11.33
C ASN A 147 -3.99 -0.89 12.06
N THR A 148 -4.04 -0.84 13.40
CA THR A 148 -4.99 -1.62 14.19
C THR A 148 -6.42 -1.17 13.87
N PRO A 149 -7.40 -2.09 13.75
CA PRO A 149 -8.76 -1.80 13.26
C PRO A 149 -9.58 -0.74 14.03
N TYR A 150 -9.08 -0.26 15.16
CA TYR A 150 -9.71 0.75 16.00
C TYR A 150 -9.25 2.20 15.71
N SER A 151 -8.31 2.42 14.78
CA SER A 151 -7.89 3.77 14.39
C SER A 151 -8.84 4.39 13.34
N SER A 152 -9.32 5.61 13.59
CA SER A 152 -10.24 6.34 12.69
C SER A 152 -9.61 6.66 11.32
N HIS A 153 -8.29 6.87 11.29
CA HIS A 153 -7.53 7.19 10.09
C HIS A 153 -7.32 5.97 9.17
N GLY A 154 -7.09 4.78 9.75
CA GLY A 154 -6.93 3.54 9.00
C GLY A 154 -8.20 3.14 8.25
N ARG A 155 -9.39 3.39 8.83
CA ARG A 155 -10.67 3.00 8.23
C ARG A 155 -10.98 3.76 6.92
N GLN A 156 -10.67 5.05 6.84
CA GLN A 156 -10.94 5.86 5.64
C GLN A 156 -9.99 5.53 4.48
N VAL A 157 -8.70 5.38 4.75
CA VAL A 157 -7.71 5.01 3.73
C VAL A 157 -7.89 3.55 3.29
N LYS A 158 -8.26 2.64 4.20
CA LYS A 158 -8.59 1.25 3.87
C LYS A 158 -9.84 1.14 3.00
N MET A 159 -10.86 1.98 3.22
CA MET A 159 -12.00 2.06 2.29
C MET A 159 -11.55 2.48 0.89
N LEU A 160 -10.70 3.50 0.76
CA LEU A 160 -10.18 3.95 -0.54
C LEU A 160 -9.30 2.88 -1.19
N ALA A 161 -8.42 2.23 -0.44
CA ALA A 161 -7.57 1.14 -0.93
C ALA A 161 -8.39 -0.09 -1.36
N SER A 162 -9.45 -0.42 -0.64
CA SER A 162 -10.38 -1.53 -0.99
C SER A 162 -11.21 -1.24 -2.23
N ARG A 163 -11.54 0.04 -2.49
CA ARG A 163 -12.24 0.46 -3.71
C ARG A 163 -11.32 0.59 -4.93
N LEU A 164 -10.01 0.73 -4.71
CA LEU A 164 -8.98 0.73 -5.75
C LEU A 164 -8.40 -0.68 -6.04
N GLN A 165 -8.99 -1.74 -5.48
CA GLN A 165 -8.60 -3.12 -5.76
C GLN A 165 -9.35 -3.69 -6.98
N MET A 166 -8.73 -3.55 -8.16
CA MET A 166 -8.57 -4.68 -9.09
C MET A 166 -7.87 -5.84 -8.36
N PRO A 167 -8.08 -7.11 -8.79
CA PRO A 167 -8.34 -8.24 -7.91
C PRO A 167 -7.33 -8.37 -6.79
N ALA A 168 -7.86 -8.61 -5.58
CA ALA A 168 -7.10 -9.09 -4.45
C ALA A 168 -6.16 -10.21 -4.93
N CYS A 169 -4.86 -10.02 -4.76
CA CYS A 169 -3.91 -11.10 -4.83
C CYS A 169 -4.18 -11.96 -3.59
N GLU A 170 -5.25 -12.76 -3.63
CA GLU A 170 -5.46 -13.82 -2.66
C GLU A 170 -4.23 -14.72 -2.73
N PRO A 171 -3.55 -14.98 -1.60
CA PRO A 171 -2.59 -16.08 -1.59
C PRO A 171 -3.36 -17.35 -2.00
N PRO A 172 -2.79 -18.20 -2.87
CA PRO A 172 -3.45 -19.43 -3.26
C PRO A 172 -3.81 -20.19 -1.98
N LYS A 173 -5.11 -20.48 -1.81
CA LYS A 173 -5.59 -21.42 -0.80
C LYS A 173 -4.76 -22.66 -0.97
N SER A 174 -4.00 -23.00 0.07
CA SER A 174 -3.17 -24.18 0.12
C SER A 174 -3.97 -25.36 -0.43
N LEU A 175 -3.40 -26.04 -1.41
CA LEU A 175 -3.87 -27.36 -1.81
C LEU A 175 -3.93 -28.19 -0.53
N ALA A 176 -5.17 -28.52 -0.18
CA ALA A 176 -5.49 -29.42 0.90
C ALA A 176 -4.61 -30.67 0.75
N LYS A 177 -4.07 -31.09 1.89
CA LYS A 177 -3.47 -32.41 2.10
C LYS A 177 -4.30 -33.45 1.34
N SER A 178 -3.69 -34.11 0.35
CA SER A 178 -4.15 -35.45 -0.02
C SER A 178 -3.84 -36.36 1.17
N PRO A 179 -4.84 -36.98 1.81
CA PRO A 179 -4.58 -38.18 2.58
C PRO A 179 -4.22 -39.32 1.61
N MET A 180 -3.47 -40.27 2.16
CA MET A 180 -2.89 -41.46 1.52
C MET A 180 -3.80 -42.17 0.52
#